data_AF-A0A5J5S8E0-F1
#
_entry.id   AF-A0A5J5S8E0-F1
#
_cell.length_a   1.000
_cell.length_b   1.000
_cell.length_c   1.000
_cell.angle_alpha   90.00
_cell.angle_beta   90.00
_cell.angle_gamma   90.00
#
_symmetry.space_group_name_H-M   'P 1'
#
loop_
_entity.id
_entity.type
_entity.pdbx_description
1 polymer ?
#
loop_
_entity_poly.entity_id
_entity_poly.type
_entity_poly.pdbx_seq_one_letter_code
_entity_poly.pdbx_strand_id
1 'polypeptide(L)'
;MAHSSKIFCCFSFLFSTLSIIPLSHQLEQHPLDSLTPNEFIRVQAIVNQSHPTTTNDITFQYIGLNEPDKQALISWLQNHRTTPITAPPPRQAFVIARINHQTHELVVDLLYDNIVSDHIHHGFGYPLLTFEEQNGASQLVFNHAPFLAALNKRGLKVAEVICETFAIGWFGETKQNGRVVKVMCYYLDGTVNLYMRPIEAITVTVDLEAMKITHFRDRLVVPVPKAAGTDYRESEQKEPFGPELKGITVVQPDGPSFIIDGSRVR
;
A
#
# COMPACT_ATOMS: atom_id res chain seq x y z
N MET A 1 -74.55 -30.35 -34.83
CA MET A 1 -73.66 -30.57 -33.67
C MET A 1 -72.57 -31.54 -34.08
N ALA A 2 -71.32 -31.08 -34.13
CA ALA A 2 -70.13 -31.93 -34.23
C ALA A 2 -68.93 -31.05 -33.82
N HIS A 3 -68.38 -31.24 -32.62
CA HIS A 3 -67.21 -30.49 -32.16
C HIS A 3 -65.94 -31.08 -32.79
N SER A 4 -65.21 -30.28 -33.55
CA SER A 4 -63.84 -30.61 -33.97
C SER A 4 -62.85 -30.06 -32.95
N SER A 5 -62.25 -30.95 -32.17
CA SER A 5 -61.23 -30.60 -31.18
C SER A 5 -59.88 -30.40 -31.85
N LYS A 6 -59.29 -29.19 -31.73
CA LYS A 6 -57.95 -28.90 -32.23
C LYS A 6 -56.93 -29.15 -31.11
N ILE A 7 -56.13 -30.21 -31.28
CA ILE A 7 -55.04 -30.55 -30.37
C ILE A 7 -53.93 -29.51 -30.49
N PHE A 8 -53.52 -28.94 -29.35
CA PHE A 8 -52.46 -27.94 -29.26
C PHE A 8 -51.14 -28.63 -28.89
N CYS A 9 -50.24 -28.84 -29.85
CA CYS A 9 -48.93 -29.43 -29.60
C CYS A 9 -47.96 -28.39 -29.01
N CYS A 10 -47.82 -28.38 -27.69
CA CYS A 10 -46.74 -27.65 -27.03
C CYS A 10 -45.39 -28.34 -27.27
N PHE A 11 -44.55 -27.78 -28.13
CA PHE A 11 -43.13 -28.13 -28.22
C PHE A 11 -42.37 -27.48 -27.06
N SER A 12 -41.93 -28.27 -26.07
CA SER A 12 -40.97 -27.83 -25.06
C SER A 12 -39.55 -27.92 -25.60
N PHE A 13 -38.95 -26.78 -25.96
CA PHE A 13 -37.52 -26.70 -26.21
C PHE A 13 -36.76 -26.74 -24.87
N LEU A 14 -36.24 -27.91 -24.52
CA LEU A 14 -35.25 -28.07 -23.46
C LEU A 14 -33.93 -27.41 -23.90
N PHE A 15 -33.76 -26.13 -23.57
CA PHE A 15 -32.47 -25.45 -23.66
C PHE A 15 -31.51 -26.04 -22.63
N SER A 16 -30.77 -27.08 -23.05
CA SER A 16 -29.57 -27.53 -22.35
C SER A 16 -28.52 -26.44 -22.46
N THR A 17 -28.44 -25.56 -21.46
CA THR A 17 -27.29 -24.67 -21.28
C THR A 17 -26.11 -25.52 -20.82
N LEU A 18 -25.37 -26.07 -21.78
CA LEU A 18 -24.00 -26.50 -21.55
C LEU A 18 -23.19 -25.27 -21.16
N SER A 19 -23.12 -25.01 -19.86
CA SER A 19 -22.13 -24.12 -19.27
C SER A 19 -20.77 -24.71 -19.58
N ILE A 20 -20.16 -24.24 -20.67
CA ILE A 20 -18.72 -24.37 -20.89
C ILE A 20 -18.08 -23.53 -19.79
N ILE A 21 -17.88 -24.14 -18.63
CA ILE A 21 -16.93 -23.63 -17.64
C ILE A 21 -15.61 -23.56 -18.42
N PRO A 22 -15.04 -22.37 -18.65
CA PRO A 22 -13.70 -22.34 -19.18
C PRO A 22 -12.85 -23.11 -18.18
N LEU A 23 -12.11 -24.12 -18.65
CA LEU A 23 -10.90 -24.48 -17.94
C LEU A 23 -10.00 -23.25 -18.03
N SER A 24 -10.15 -22.36 -17.06
CA SER A 24 -9.00 -21.66 -16.53
C SER A 24 -7.98 -22.77 -16.28
N HIS A 25 -6.93 -22.81 -17.08
CA HIS A 25 -5.66 -23.25 -16.55
C HIS A 25 -5.47 -22.37 -15.31
N GLN A 26 -5.79 -22.92 -14.13
CA GLN A 26 -5.18 -22.45 -12.91
C GLN A 26 -3.70 -22.66 -13.16
N LEU A 27 -3.04 -21.58 -13.52
CA LEU A 27 -1.60 -21.54 -13.51
C LEU A 27 -1.22 -21.95 -12.09
N GLU A 28 -0.52 -23.08 -11.96
CA GLU A 28 -0.21 -23.63 -10.65
C GLU A 28 0.55 -22.58 -9.86
N GLN A 29 -0.12 -22.06 -8.82
CA GLN A 29 0.37 -20.95 -8.05
C GLN A 29 1.68 -21.37 -7.40
N HIS A 30 2.76 -20.72 -7.80
CA HIS A 30 4.08 -21.04 -7.28
C HIS A 30 4.08 -20.72 -5.78
N PRO A 31 4.70 -21.53 -4.91
CA PRO A 31 4.70 -21.27 -3.47
C PRO A 31 5.33 -19.93 -3.05
N LEU A 32 6.11 -19.30 -3.94
CA LEU A 32 6.68 -17.95 -3.79
C LEU A 32 5.91 -16.84 -4.52
N ASP A 33 4.77 -17.13 -5.17
CA ASP A 33 3.93 -16.08 -5.75
C ASP A 33 3.41 -15.17 -4.64
N SER A 34 3.45 -13.86 -4.88
CA SER A 34 2.89 -12.86 -3.96
C SER A 34 1.42 -13.15 -3.63
N LEU A 35 0.95 -12.64 -2.49
CA LEU A 35 -0.46 -12.76 -2.11
C LEU A 35 -1.36 -12.11 -3.18
N THR A 36 -2.43 -12.81 -3.55
CA THR A 36 -3.43 -12.30 -4.49
C THR A 36 -4.40 -11.35 -3.78
N PRO A 37 -5.15 -10.50 -4.51
CA PRO A 37 -6.13 -9.59 -3.91
C PRO A 37 -7.16 -10.31 -3.01
N ASN A 38 -7.61 -11.50 -3.41
CA ASN A 38 -8.53 -12.32 -2.60
C ASN A 38 -7.89 -12.81 -1.30
N GLU A 39 -6.58 -13.08 -1.31
CA GLU A 39 -5.84 -13.50 -0.12
C GLU A 39 -5.64 -12.35 0.85
N PHE A 40 -5.40 -11.12 0.39
CA PHE A 40 -5.41 -9.94 1.27
C PHE A 40 -6.76 -9.75 1.97
N ILE A 41 -7.88 -9.90 1.24
CA ILE A 41 -9.24 -9.84 1.81
C ILE A 41 -9.44 -10.96 2.84
N ARG A 42 -8.95 -12.18 2.55
CA ARG A 42 -9.06 -13.34 3.45
C ARG A 42 -8.23 -13.16 4.72
N VAL A 43 -6.99 -12.67 4.61
CA VAL A 43 -6.14 -12.28 5.75
C VAL A 43 -6.86 -11.26 6.63
N GLN A 44 -7.40 -10.19 6.03
CA GLN A 44 -8.13 -9.16 6.78
C GLN A 44 -9.34 -9.76 7.52
N ALA A 45 -10.11 -10.64 6.87
CA ALA A 45 -11.26 -11.30 7.49
C ALA A 45 -10.85 -12.18 8.68
N ILE A 46 -9.80 -13.00 8.55
CA ILE A 46 -9.30 -13.87 9.63
C ILE A 46 -8.81 -13.03 10.82
N VAL A 47 -7.99 -12.00 10.56
CA VAL A 47 -7.46 -11.14 11.63
C VAL A 47 -8.58 -10.38 12.33
N ASN A 48 -9.55 -9.82 11.59
CA ASN A 48 -10.70 -9.15 12.18
C ASN A 48 -11.68 -10.09 12.90
N GLN A 49 -11.65 -11.40 12.61
CA GLN A 49 -12.43 -12.40 13.34
C GLN A 49 -11.78 -12.75 14.69
N SER A 50 -10.46 -12.90 14.74
CA SER A 50 -9.72 -13.12 15.99
C SER A 50 -9.66 -11.86 16.86
N HIS A 51 -9.55 -10.69 16.23
CA HIS A 51 -9.48 -9.38 16.87
C HIS A 51 -10.60 -8.48 16.31
N PRO A 52 -11.83 -8.50 16.88
CA PRO A 52 -12.94 -7.72 16.34
C PRO A 52 -12.70 -6.21 16.39
N THR A 53 -12.89 -5.53 15.26
CA THR A 53 -12.75 -4.06 15.14
C THR A 53 -13.82 -3.27 15.90
N THR A 54 -14.86 -3.94 16.41
CA THR A 54 -15.86 -3.36 17.33
C THR A 54 -15.33 -3.15 18.74
N THR A 55 -14.23 -3.83 19.11
CA THR A 55 -13.61 -3.77 20.45
C THR A 55 -12.14 -3.41 20.42
N ASN A 56 -11.51 -3.41 19.25
CA ASN A 56 -10.08 -3.17 19.06
C ASN A 56 -9.86 -2.12 17.98
N ASP A 57 -8.95 -1.18 18.23
CA ASP A 57 -8.39 -0.35 17.16
C ASP A 57 -7.32 -1.16 16.42
N ILE A 58 -7.47 -1.31 15.10
CA ILE A 58 -6.62 -2.18 14.27
C ILE A 58 -6.23 -1.47 12.99
N THR A 59 -4.93 -1.38 12.75
CA THR A 59 -4.35 -0.97 11.47
C THR A 59 -3.30 -1.98 11.00
N PHE A 60 -3.14 -2.13 9.69
CA PHE A 60 -2.20 -3.07 9.07
C PHE A 60 -1.03 -2.31 8.45
N GLN A 61 0.19 -2.55 8.94
CA GLN A 61 1.42 -1.88 8.47
C GLN A 61 2.20 -2.74 7.48
N TYR A 62 2.02 -4.06 7.56
CA TYR A 62 2.55 -5.00 6.58
C TYR A 62 1.63 -6.21 6.45
N ILE A 63 1.38 -6.63 5.22
CA ILE A 63 0.82 -7.95 4.89
C ILE A 63 1.63 -8.46 3.71
N GLY A 64 2.21 -9.65 3.82
CA GLY A 64 2.98 -10.28 2.76
C GLY A 64 3.00 -11.79 2.89
N LEU A 65 3.58 -12.48 1.90
CA LEU A 65 3.75 -13.92 1.96
C LEU A 65 4.66 -14.27 3.15
N ASN A 66 4.23 -15.18 4.03
CA ASN A 66 5.15 -15.87 4.92
C ASN A 66 5.86 -16.93 4.07
N GLU A 67 7.14 -16.72 3.74
CA GLU A 67 7.85 -17.63 2.84
C GLU A 67 7.86 -19.06 3.40
N PRO A 68 7.56 -20.08 2.56
CA PRO A 68 7.56 -21.46 3.00
C PRO A 68 8.97 -21.91 3.41
N ASP A 69 9.07 -22.91 4.29
CA ASP A 69 10.36 -23.48 4.66
C ASP A 69 11.18 -23.88 3.42
N LYS A 70 12.46 -23.55 3.46
CA LYS A 70 13.37 -23.72 2.33
C LYS A 70 13.54 -25.18 1.93
N GLN A 71 13.53 -26.12 2.88
CA GLN A 71 13.65 -27.55 2.57
C GLN A 71 12.35 -28.09 1.96
N ALA A 72 11.19 -27.66 2.48
CA ALA A 72 9.89 -27.96 1.91
C ALA A 72 9.75 -27.43 0.46
N LEU A 73 10.16 -26.18 0.21
CA LEU A 73 10.17 -25.58 -1.12
C LEU A 73 11.11 -26.32 -2.10
N ILE A 74 12.33 -26.65 -1.68
CA ILE A 74 13.27 -27.42 -2.51
C ILE A 74 12.72 -28.81 -2.84
N SER A 75 12.11 -29.48 -1.85
CA SER A 75 11.50 -30.79 -2.03
C SER A 75 10.32 -30.74 -3.01
N TRP A 76 9.47 -29.71 -2.90
CA TRP A 76 8.40 -29.46 -3.87
C TRP A 76 8.98 -29.20 -5.26
N LEU A 77 9.95 -28.29 -5.42
CA LEU A 77 10.58 -27.97 -6.72
C LEU A 77 11.24 -29.17 -7.42
N GLN A 78 11.78 -30.12 -6.65
CA GLN A 78 12.39 -31.34 -7.18
C GLN A 78 11.32 -32.36 -7.61
N ASN A 79 10.36 -32.65 -6.74
CA ASN A 79 9.35 -33.69 -6.98
C ASN A 79 8.26 -33.23 -7.95
N HIS A 80 7.88 -31.95 -7.95
CA HIS A 80 6.87 -31.41 -8.86
C HIS A 80 7.30 -31.47 -10.34
N ARG A 81 8.61 -31.56 -10.62
CA ARG A 81 9.15 -31.81 -11.98
C ARG A 81 9.00 -33.26 -12.46
N THR A 82 8.79 -34.22 -11.54
CA THR A 82 8.79 -35.67 -11.83
C THR A 82 7.45 -36.34 -11.50
N THR A 83 6.71 -35.81 -10.53
CA THR A 83 5.41 -36.27 -10.06
C THR A 83 4.50 -35.06 -9.71
N PRO A 84 3.55 -34.68 -10.59
CA PRO A 84 2.68 -33.52 -10.41
C PRO A 84 1.76 -33.55 -9.17
N ILE A 85 1.68 -34.69 -8.47
CA ILE A 85 0.77 -34.91 -7.32
C ILE A 85 1.38 -34.37 -6.00
N THR A 86 2.60 -33.84 -6.03
CA THR A 86 3.25 -33.28 -4.82
C THR A 86 2.57 -31.99 -4.39
N ALA A 87 1.82 -32.03 -3.28
CA ALA A 87 1.17 -30.86 -2.71
C ALA A 87 2.18 -29.74 -2.39
N PRO A 88 1.85 -28.46 -2.67
CA PRO A 88 2.70 -27.33 -2.30
C PRO A 88 2.79 -27.18 -0.77
N PRO A 89 3.84 -26.53 -0.24
CA PRO A 89 3.89 -26.15 1.17
C PRO A 89 2.72 -25.20 1.52
N PRO A 90 2.32 -25.13 2.81
CA PRO A 90 1.20 -24.29 3.25
C PRO A 90 1.36 -22.85 2.81
N ARG A 91 0.28 -22.27 2.29
CA ARG A 91 0.26 -20.88 1.84
C ARG A 91 -0.17 -19.98 2.99
N GLN A 92 0.77 -19.18 3.47
CA GLN A 92 0.63 -18.42 4.70
C GLN A 92 0.96 -16.93 4.45
N ALA A 93 0.36 -16.05 5.23
CA ALA A 93 0.66 -14.62 5.24
C ALA A 93 1.34 -14.22 6.55
N PHE A 94 2.42 -13.45 6.46
CA PHE A 94 3.00 -12.74 7.58
C PHE A 94 2.39 -11.34 7.65
N VAL A 95 1.90 -10.96 8.83
CA VAL A 95 1.19 -9.70 9.05
C VAL A 95 1.86 -8.96 10.20
N ILE A 96 2.16 -7.68 10.00
CA ILE A 96 2.46 -6.77 11.09
C ILE A 96 1.29 -5.81 11.23
N ALA A 97 0.57 -5.91 12.34
CA ALA A 97 -0.58 -5.09 12.66
C ALA A 97 -0.33 -4.30 13.95
N ARG A 98 -0.94 -3.12 14.05
CA ARG A 98 -1.07 -2.37 15.31
C ARG A 98 -2.47 -2.65 15.85
N ILE A 99 -2.54 -3.28 17.01
CA ILE A 99 -3.78 -3.62 17.71
C ILE A 99 -3.73 -2.93 19.07
N ASN A 100 -4.66 -2.01 19.36
CA ASN A 100 -4.72 -1.25 20.62
C ASN A 100 -3.36 -0.64 21.06
N HIS A 101 -2.65 -0.02 20.11
CA HIS A 101 -1.29 0.54 20.29
C HIS A 101 -0.18 -0.49 20.62
N GLN A 102 -0.41 -1.79 20.43
CA GLN A 102 0.61 -2.85 20.49
C GLN A 102 0.95 -3.33 19.08
N THR A 103 2.21 -3.72 18.83
CA THR A 103 2.62 -4.28 17.53
C THR A 103 2.52 -5.79 17.60
N HIS A 104 1.65 -6.37 16.79
CA HIS A 104 1.46 -7.81 16.64
C HIS A 104 2.11 -8.30 15.36
N GLU A 105 2.85 -9.40 15.49
CA GLU A 105 3.45 -10.18 14.42
C GLU A 105 2.63 -11.47 14.29
N LEU A 106 1.78 -11.55 13.27
CA LEU A 106 0.85 -12.66 13.05
C LEU A 106 1.33 -13.53 11.88
N VAL A 107 1.12 -14.84 12.00
CA VAL A 107 1.16 -15.77 10.86
C VAL A 107 -0.24 -16.32 10.65
N VAL A 108 -0.80 -16.06 9.47
CA VAL A 108 -2.15 -16.47 9.05
C VAL A 108 -2.04 -17.61 8.04
N ASP A 109 -2.70 -18.73 8.30
CA ASP A 109 -2.79 -19.85 7.38
C ASP A 109 -4.04 -19.76 6.50
N LEU A 110 -3.83 -19.72 5.18
CA LEU A 110 -4.90 -19.52 4.18
C LEU A 110 -5.50 -20.85 3.70
N LEU A 111 -5.01 -22.00 4.16
CA LEU A 111 -5.66 -23.27 3.92
C LEU A 111 -6.72 -23.55 5.00
N TYR A 112 -6.40 -23.24 6.26
CA TYR A 112 -7.26 -23.53 7.42
C TYR A 112 -8.01 -22.33 8.02
N ASP A 113 -7.86 -21.14 7.45
CA ASP A 113 -8.53 -19.90 7.89
C ASP A 113 -8.29 -19.55 9.37
N ASN A 114 -7.04 -19.68 9.84
CA ASN A 114 -6.70 -19.41 11.23
C ASN A 114 -5.36 -18.67 11.40
N ILE A 115 -5.22 -18.03 12.55
CA ILE A 115 -3.94 -17.49 13.02
C ILE A 115 -3.17 -18.64 13.68
N VAL A 116 -2.01 -18.99 13.13
CA VAL A 116 -1.14 -20.06 13.67
C VAL A 116 -0.04 -19.54 14.58
N SER A 117 0.22 -18.22 14.58
CA SER A 117 1.08 -17.53 15.53
C SER A 117 0.62 -16.09 15.71
N ASP A 118 0.62 -15.59 16.95
CA ASP A 118 0.37 -14.19 17.33
C ASP A 118 1.41 -13.82 18.39
N HIS A 119 2.34 -12.92 18.06
CA HIS A 119 3.43 -12.49 18.92
C HIS A 119 3.44 -10.97 19.07
N ILE A 120 3.55 -10.47 20.31
CA ILE A 120 3.64 -9.02 20.57
C ILE A 120 5.11 -8.59 20.58
N HIS A 121 5.50 -7.70 19.66
CA HIS A 121 6.85 -7.16 19.63
C HIS A 121 7.10 -6.19 20.80
N HIS A 122 7.88 -6.65 21.77
CA HIS A 122 8.28 -5.87 22.94
C HIS A 122 9.59 -5.09 22.77
N GLY A 123 10.32 -5.31 21.66
CA GLY A 123 11.65 -4.72 21.42
C GLY A 123 11.65 -3.22 21.11
N PHE A 124 12.76 -2.73 20.57
CA PHE A 124 12.85 -1.37 20.02
C PHE A 124 12.37 -1.32 18.56
N GLY A 125 12.16 -0.12 18.05
CA GLY A 125 11.62 0.10 16.70
C GLY A 125 10.11 -0.04 16.64
N TYR A 126 9.56 0.41 15.51
CA TYR A 126 8.14 0.45 15.21
C TYR A 126 7.92 0.01 13.75
N PRO A 127 6.73 -0.52 13.41
CA PRO A 127 6.45 -0.92 12.04
C PRO A 127 6.37 0.29 11.09
N LEU A 128 6.32 -0.01 9.79
CA LEU A 128 6.14 0.96 8.71
C LEU A 128 4.96 1.90 8.99
N LEU A 129 5.07 3.15 8.53
CA LEU A 129 3.96 4.10 8.60
C LEU A 129 2.97 3.81 7.47
N THR A 130 1.67 3.79 7.77
CA THR A 130 0.65 3.69 6.72
C THR A 130 0.48 5.06 6.03
N PHE A 131 -0.06 5.09 4.81
CA PHE A 131 -0.41 6.37 4.17
C PHE A 131 -1.51 7.11 4.93
N GLU A 132 -2.41 6.39 5.60
CA GLU A 132 -3.49 6.97 6.41
C GLU A 132 -2.95 7.70 7.65
N GLU A 133 -2.02 7.08 8.39
CA GLU A 133 -1.35 7.71 9.54
C GLU A 133 -0.57 8.96 9.12
N GLN A 134 0.15 8.88 7.99
CA GLN A 134 0.95 9.98 7.46
C GLN A 134 0.08 11.15 7.00
N ASN A 135 -1.00 10.86 6.26
CA ASN A 135 -1.96 11.87 5.83
C ASN A 135 -2.70 12.49 7.03
N GLY A 136 -3.18 11.68 7.98
CA GLY A 136 -3.83 12.18 9.20
C GLY A 136 -2.93 13.13 9.97
N ALA A 137 -1.69 12.73 10.22
CA ALA A 137 -0.70 13.53 10.93
C ALA A 137 -0.33 14.82 10.18
N SER A 138 -0.18 14.78 8.85
CA SER A 138 0.16 15.96 8.05
C SER A 138 -0.97 17.00 8.04
N GLN A 139 -2.23 16.58 8.17
CA GLN A 139 -3.39 17.47 8.17
C GLN A 139 -3.62 18.20 9.51
N LEU A 140 -3.11 17.68 10.63
CA LEU A 140 -3.31 18.28 11.97
C LEU A 140 -2.88 19.76 12.04
N VAL A 141 -1.86 20.15 11.29
CA VAL A 141 -1.30 21.52 11.34
C VAL A 141 -2.26 22.57 10.80
N PHE A 142 -3.15 22.23 9.88
CA PHE A 142 -4.12 23.17 9.30
C PHE A 142 -5.22 23.57 10.30
N ASN A 143 -5.42 22.80 11.37
CA ASN A 143 -6.28 23.14 12.51
C ASN A 143 -5.49 23.72 13.70
N HIS A 144 -4.17 23.87 13.59
CA HIS A 144 -3.31 24.31 14.69
C HIS A 144 -3.07 25.83 14.64
N ALA A 145 -3.76 26.59 15.50
CA ALA A 145 -3.68 28.05 15.50
C ALA A 145 -2.24 28.64 15.55
N PRO A 146 -1.28 28.09 16.32
CA PRO A 146 0.12 28.54 16.25
C PRO A 146 0.79 28.37 14.88
N PHE A 147 0.46 27.31 14.14
CA PHE A 147 0.97 27.09 12.78
C PHE A 147 0.33 28.07 11.79
N LEU A 148 -0.98 28.27 11.85
CA LEU A 148 -1.68 29.26 11.03
C LEU A 148 -1.14 30.69 11.27
N ALA A 149 -0.85 31.04 12.52
CA ALA A 149 -0.19 32.31 12.86
C ALA A 149 1.24 32.41 12.27
N ALA A 150 2.00 31.30 12.27
CA ALA A 150 3.34 31.25 11.68
C ALA A 150 3.33 31.35 10.15
N LEU A 151 2.29 30.86 9.47
CA LEU A 151 2.05 31.06 8.03
C LEU A 151 1.66 32.51 7.73
N ASN A 152 0.73 33.08 8.50
CA ASN A 152 0.30 34.48 8.35
C ASN A 152 1.48 35.46 8.56
N LYS A 153 2.34 35.21 9.55
CA LYS A 153 3.59 35.96 9.79
C LYS A 153 4.56 35.93 8.60
N ARG A 154 4.46 34.90 7.74
CA ARG A 154 5.25 34.73 6.50
C ARG A 154 4.51 35.24 5.25
N GLY A 155 3.25 35.68 5.37
CA GLY A 155 2.42 36.10 4.23
C GLY A 155 2.00 34.96 3.30
N LEU A 156 1.98 33.71 3.77
CA LEU A 156 1.72 32.53 2.94
C LEU A 156 0.23 32.19 2.89
N LYS A 157 -0.29 31.86 1.70
CA LYS A 157 -1.66 31.36 1.51
C LYS A 157 -1.75 29.93 2.05
N VAL A 158 -2.64 29.66 3.01
CA VAL A 158 -2.80 28.31 3.59
C VAL A 158 -3.14 27.25 2.52
N ALA A 159 -3.94 27.62 1.51
CA ALA A 159 -4.32 26.72 0.42
C ALA A 159 -3.17 26.29 -0.51
N GLU A 160 -2.03 26.99 -0.47
CA GLU A 160 -0.81 26.67 -1.23
C GLU A 160 0.23 25.94 -0.36
N VAL A 161 -0.11 25.60 0.88
CA VAL A 161 0.78 24.87 1.80
C VAL A 161 0.46 23.39 1.77
N ILE A 162 1.46 22.58 1.47
CA ILE A 162 1.41 21.12 1.60
C ILE A 162 2.39 20.68 2.70
N CYS A 163 2.05 19.62 3.43
CA CYS A 163 2.87 19.12 4.52
C CYS A 163 3.07 17.60 4.40
N GLU A 164 4.25 17.14 4.77
CA GLU A 164 4.66 15.73 4.72
C GLU A 164 5.24 15.29 6.07
N THR A 165 5.13 14.00 6.36
CA THR A 165 5.64 13.38 7.59
C THR A 165 7.02 12.76 7.38
N PHE A 166 7.92 13.03 8.32
CA PHE A 166 9.28 12.50 8.33
C PHE A 166 9.50 11.68 9.59
N ALA A 167 9.94 10.43 9.41
CA ALA A 167 10.43 9.59 10.51
C ALA A 167 11.64 10.27 11.17
N ILE A 168 11.68 10.28 12.51
CA ILE A 168 12.73 11.00 13.24
C ILE A 168 13.95 10.13 13.59
N GLY A 169 13.85 8.80 13.51
CA GLY A 169 14.91 7.90 13.99
C GLY A 169 14.97 7.85 15.51
N TRP A 170 16.17 7.73 16.07
CA TRP A 170 16.46 7.65 17.51
C TRP A 170 17.78 8.37 17.80
N PHE A 171 17.86 9.12 18.90
CA PHE A 171 18.99 10.01 19.23
C PHE A 171 19.58 9.79 20.64
N GLY A 172 19.37 8.63 21.25
CA GLY A 172 19.90 8.30 22.58
C GLY A 172 18.89 8.40 23.72
N GLU A 173 17.65 8.82 23.44
CA GLU A 173 16.57 8.83 24.42
C GLU A 173 16.21 7.42 24.93
N THR A 174 15.75 7.33 26.17
CA THR A 174 15.13 6.11 26.69
C THR A 174 13.89 5.75 25.88
N LYS A 175 13.48 4.47 25.87
CA LYS A 175 12.27 4.02 25.15
C LYS A 175 11.05 4.82 25.62
N GLN A 176 10.61 5.79 24.80
CA GLN A 176 9.39 6.54 25.04
C GLN A 176 8.21 5.74 24.49
N ASN A 177 7.07 5.82 25.18
CA ASN A 177 5.81 5.33 24.62
C ASN A 177 5.29 6.39 23.63
N GLY A 178 5.40 6.10 22.33
CA GLY A 178 4.79 6.91 21.27
C GLY A 178 5.46 6.68 19.91
N ARG A 179 4.66 6.53 18.86
CA ARG A 179 5.14 6.52 17.47
C ARG A 179 5.15 7.96 16.96
N VAL A 180 6.34 8.54 16.84
CA VAL A 180 6.50 10.00 16.64
C VAL A 180 7.08 10.33 15.27
N VAL A 181 6.47 11.30 14.60
CA VAL A 181 6.94 11.87 13.33
C VAL A 181 7.12 13.38 13.45
N LYS A 182 7.98 13.96 12.59
CA LYS A 182 7.97 15.39 12.32
C LYS A 182 7.06 15.69 11.15
N VAL A 183 6.31 16.79 11.20
CA VAL A 183 5.62 17.35 10.04
C VAL A 183 6.41 18.55 9.53
N MET A 184 6.77 18.52 8.26
CA MET A 184 7.46 19.61 7.55
C MET A 184 6.61 20.05 6.37
N CYS A 185 6.65 21.33 6.02
CA CYS A 185 5.73 21.93 5.07
C CYS A 185 6.45 22.71 3.97
N TYR A 186 5.79 22.81 2.83
CA TYR A 186 6.30 23.34 1.56
C TYR A 186 5.24 24.23 0.91
N TYR A 187 5.64 25.08 -0.05
CA TYR A 187 4.76 26.10 -0.63
C TYR A 187 4.67 26.02 -2.16
N LEU A 188 3.46 25.76 -2.68
CA LEU A 188 3.18 25.41 -4.08
C LEU A 188 2.93 26.60 -5.03
N ASP A 189 2.73 27.81 -4.49
CA ASP A 189 2.32 29.01 -5.25
C ASP A 189 3.28 29.34 -6.42
N GLY A 190 2.94 28.86 -7.63
CA GLY A 190 3.72 29.01 -8.85
C GLY A 190 4.62 27.83 -9.26
N THR A 191 4.61 26.68 -8.58
CA THR A 191 5.31 25.44 -9.01
C THR A 191 4.82 24.19 -8.29
N VAL A 192 4.80 23.04 -8.97
CA VAL A 192 4.56 21.74 -8.31
C VAL A 192 5.81 21.17 -7.60
N ASN A 193 6.99 21.78 -7.77
CA ASN A 193 8.23 21.30 -7.18
C ASN A 193 8.36 21.73 -5.70
N LEU A 194 7.52 21.13 -4.86
CA LEU A 194 7.38 21.46 -3.44
C LEU A 194 8.72 21.42 -2.68
N TYR A 195 9.59 20.45 -2.98
CA TYR A 195 10.89 20.28 -2.31
C TYR A 195 11.85 21.44 -2.56
N MET A 196 11.69 22.22 -3.64
CA MET A 196 12.46 23.45 -3.87
C MET A 196 11.97 24.63 -3.02
N ARG A 197 10.86 24.50 -2.29
CA ARG A 197 10.18 25.59 -1.57
C ARG A 197 9.76 25.24 -0.14
N PRO A 198 10.70 24.81 0.73
CA PRO A 198 10.41 24.53 2.13
C PRO A 198 9.98 25.78 2.92
N ILE A 199 9.05 25.59 3.85
CA ILE A 199 8.63 26.59 4.83
C ILE A 199 9.52 26.43 6.06
N GLU A 200 10.67 27.07 5.99
CA GLU A 200 11.78 26.82 6.90
C GLU A 200 11.56 27.29 8.35
N ALA A 201 12.35 26.67 9.23
CA ALA A 201 12.47 26.94 10.66
C ALA A 201 11.22 26.74 11.54
N ILE A 202 10.13 26.20 10.99
CA ILE A 202 9.03 25.61 11.77
C ILE A 202 9.37 24.13 12.05
N THR A 203 9.17 23.69 13.28
CA THR A 203 9.20 22.26 13.64
C THR A 203 7.89 21.90 14.30
N VAL A 204 7.21 20.89 13.74
CA VAL A 204 6.03 20.27 14.33
C VAL A 204 6.35 18.80 14.60
N THR A 205 5.98 18.32 15.78
CA THR A 205 6.09 16.92 16.17
C THR A 205 4.70 16.37 16.45
N VAL A 206 4.38 15.21 15.87
CA VAL A 206 3.10 14.51 16.02
C VAL A 206 3.33 13.13 16.65
N ASP A 207 2.52 12.81 17.64
CA ASP A 207 2.34 11.44 18.17
C ASP A 207 1.20 10.78 17.39
N LEU A 208 1.52 9.71 16.66
CA LEU A 208 0.61 8.99 15.78
C LEU A 208 -0.44 8.17 16.55
N GLU A 209 -0.10 7.66 17.75
CA GLU A 209 -1.00 6.83 18.54
C GLU A 209 -2.15 7.66 19.11
N ALA A 210 -1.84 8.87 19.56
CA ALA A 210 -2.85 9.83 20.03
C ALA A 210 -3.31 10.81 18.94
N MET A 211 -2.86 10.61 17.68
CA MET A 211 -3.05 11.47 16.50
C MET A 211 -3.07 12.97 16.83
N LYS A 212 -2.03 13.46 17.51
CA LYS A 212 -1.96 14.84 18.05
C LYS A 212 -0.59 15.49 17.89
N ILE A 213 -0.59 16.80 17.71
CA ILE A 213 0.63 17.62 17.80
C ILE A 213 1.09 17.65 19.27
N THR A 214 2.29 17.16 19.53
CA THR A 214 2.92 17.14 20.87
C THR A 214 3.94 18.25 21.05
N HIS A 215 4.51 18.77 19.96
CA HIS A 215 5.42 19.92 20.01
C HIS A 215 5.24 20.81 18.78
N PHE A 216 5.29 22.12 18.99
CA PHE A 216 5.30 23.14 17.94
C PHE A 216 6.37 24.19 18.26
N ARG A 217 7.18 24.55 17.28
CA ARG A 217 8.22 25.59 17.43
C ARG A 217 8.48 26.33 16.11
N ASP A 218 8.03 27.58 16.00
CA ASP A 218 8.50 28.54 15.00
C ASP A 218 9.74 29.28 15.55
N ARG A 219 10.94 28.99 15.01
CA ARG A 219 12.20 29.52 15.55
C ARG A 219 12.55 30.91 15.03
N LEU A 220 12.34 31.15 13.73
CA LEU A 220 12.67 32.38 13.02
C LEU A 220 11.98 32.39 11.66
N VAL A 221 11.83 33.56 11.04
CA VAL A 221 11.24 33.67 9.69
C VAL A 221 12.35 33.60 8.65
N VAL A 222 12.33 32.54 7.84
CA VAL A 222 13.14 32.43 6.61
C VAL A 222 12.23 32.74 5.42
N PRO A 223 12.66 33.54 4.44
CA PRO A 223 11.93 33.71 3.18
C PRO A 223 11.83 32.37 2.43
N VAL A 224 10.62 32.01 1.99
CA VAL A 224 10.41 30.85 1.11
C VAL A 224 11.10 31.10 -0.24
N PRO A 225 11.83 30.12 -0.81
CA PRO A 225 12.42 30.25 -2.14
C PRO A 225 11.41 30.62 -3.24
N LYS A 226 11.91 31.24 -4.31
CA LYS A 226 11.09 31.60 -5.49
C LYS A 226 10.75 30.35 -6.30
N ALA A 227 9.55 30.32 -6.90
CA ALA A 227 9.11 29.22 -7.76
C ALA A 227 9.70 29.25 -9.18
N ALA A 228 10.11 30.43 -9.67
CA ALA A 228 10.61 30.59 -11.03
C ALA A 228 11.85 29.72 -11.29
N GLY A 229 11.81 28.90 -12.36
CA GLY A 229 12.89 27.99 -12.73
C GLY A 229 12.96 26.70 -11.92
N THR A 230 11.91 26.36 -11.15
CA THR A 230 11.88 25.12 -10.33
C THR A 230 10.87 24.07 -10.80
N ASP A 231 9.86 24.45 -11.58
CA ASP A 231 8.94 23.46 -12.16
C ASP A 231 9.71 22.56 -13.15
N TYR A 232 9.32 21.29 -13.24
CA TYR A 232 9.95 20.28 -14.08
C TYR A 232 9.02 19.73 -15.17
N ARG A 233 7.74 20.15 -15.17
CA ARG A 233 6.76 19.75 -16.19
C ARG A 233 7.05 20.50 -17.47
N GLU A 234 7.14 19.77 -18.58
CA GLU A 234 7.39 20.32 -19.93
C GLU A 234 6.41 21.44 -20.30
N SER A 235 5.12 21.27 -19.94
CA SER A 235 4.05 22.25 -20.20
C SER A 235 4.23 23.61 -19.53
N GLU A 236 5.11 23.71 -18.52
CA GLU A 236 5.40 24.95 -17.78
C GLU A 236 6.79 25.53 -18.14
N GLN A 237 7.58 24.81 -18.93
CA GLN A 237 8.90 25.25 -19.37
C GLN A 237 8.81 26.31 -20.46
N LYS A 238 9.95 26.94 -20.73
CA LYS A 238 10.12 27.93 -21.79
C LYS A 238 11.40 27.64 -22.57
N GLU A 239 11.38 28.01 -23.84
CA GLU A 239 12.54 27.94 -24.73
C GLU A 239 13.76 28.69 -24.15
N PRO A 240 15.00 28.25 -24.47
CA PRO A 240 15.32 27.16 -25.40
C PRO A 240 15.26 25.78 -24.74
N PHE A 241 14.59 24.82 -25.39
CA PHE A 241 14.78 23.41 -25.08
C PHE A 241 16.15 22.89 -25.55
N GLY A 242 16.54 21.71 -25.07
CA GLY A 242 17.81 21.06 -25.43
C GLY A 242 17.90 20.72 -26.93
N PRO A 243 19.10 20.32 -27.40
CA PRO A 243 19.29 20.01 -28.82
C PRO A 243 18.32 18.93 -29.30
N GLU A 244 17.72 19.14 -30.47
CA GLU A 244 16.80 18.19 -31.09
C GLU A 244 17.47 16.81 -31.23
N LEU A 245 16.87 15.81 -30.58
CA LEU A 245 17.36 14.44 -30.62
C LEU A 245 16.73 13.69 -31.80
N LYS A 246 17.57 13.02 -32.59
CA LYS A 246 17.08 12.14 -33.66
C LYS A 246 16.32 10.96 -33.05
N GLY A 247 15.10 10.73 -33.52
CA GLY A 247 14.30 9.57 -33.11
C GLY A 247 15.00 8.24 -33.42
N ILE A 248 14.80 7.26 -32.54
CA ILE A 248 15.23 5.87 -32.70
C ILE A 248 14.01 4.96 -32.64
N THR A 249 14.03 3.88 -33.42
CA THR A 249 12.98 2.85 -33.41
C THR A 249 13.61 1.50 -33.11
N VAL A 250 13.05 0.79 -32.13
CA VAL A 250 13.45 -0.58 -31.77
C VAL A 250 12.28 -1.50 -32.10
N VAL A 251 12.56 -2.57 -32.84
CA VAL A 251 11.57 -3.57 -33.27
C VAL A 251 12.11 -4.96 -32.96
N GLN A 252 11.25 -5.84 -32.46
CA GLN A 252 11.53 -7.27 -32.29
C GLN A 252 10.54 -8.04 -33.17
N PRO A 253 10.86 -8.33 -34.44
CA PRO A 253 9.91 -8.91 -35.40
C PRO A 253 9.30 -10.24 -34.93
N ASP A 254 10.12 -11.06 -34.26
CA ASP A 254 9.74 -12.37 -33.72
C ASP A 254 9.39 -12.32 -32.22
N GLY A 255 9.23 -11.12 -31.65
CA GLY A 255 8.97 -10.90 -30.22
C GLY A 255 10.22 -10.99 -29.33
N PRO A 256 10.03 -10.92 -27.99
CA PRO A 256 11.12 -11.09 -27.03
C PRO A 256 11.56 -12.56 -26.93
N SER A 257 12.86 -12.78 -26.68
CA SER A 257 13.40 -14.14 -26.48
C SER A 257 13.12 -14.74 -25.09
N PHE A 258 12.51 -13.99 -24.18
CA PHE A 258 12.11 -14.45 -22.84
C PHE A 258 10.64 -14.83 -22.81
N ILE A 259 10.29 -15.78 -21.93
CA ILE A 259 8.91 -16.22 -21.69
C ILE A 259 8.54 -15.91 -20.24
N ILE A 260 7.40 -15.25 -20.02
CA ILE A 260 6.82 -15.00 -18.70
C ILE A 260 5.64 -15.96 -18.49
N ASP A 261 5.70 -16.72 -17.40
CA ASP A 261 4.74 -17.77 -17.04
C ASP A 261 4.33 -17.55 -15.58
N GLY A 262 3.34 -16.68 -15.35
CA GLY A 262 3.08 -16.11 -14.02
C GLY A 262 4.29 -15.29 -13.55
N SER A 263 4.80 -15.57 -12.35
CA SER A 263 6.02 -14.95 -11.83
C SER A 263 7.32 -15.59 -12.36
N ARG A 264 7.24 -16.65 -13.17
CA ARG A 264 8.39 -17.45 -13.65
C ARG A 264 8.87 -16.96 -15.02
N VAL A 265 10.01 -16.27 -15.05
CA VAL A 265 10.74 -15.89 -16.29
C VAL A 265 11.61 -17.06 -16.76
N ARG A 266 11.66 -17.28 -18.08
CA ARG A 266 12.51 -18.29 -18.75
C ARG A 266 13.18 -17.71 -19.99
#